data_AF-A0A1Q3NBD5-F1
#
_entry.id   AF-A0A1Q3NBD5-F1
#
_cell.length_a   1.000
_cell.length_b   1.000
_cell.length_c   1.000
_cell.angle_alpha   90.00
_cell.angle_beta   90.00
_cell.angle_gamma   90.00
#
_symmetry.space_group_name_H-M   'P 1'
#
loop_
_entity.id
_entity.type
_entity.pdbx_description
1 polymer ?
#
loop_
_entity_poly.entity_id
_entity_poly.type
_entity_poly.pdbx_seq_one_letter_code
_entity_poly.pdbx_strand_id
1 'polypeptide(L)'
;ALPKHTLLPMFNCYQNQGNYGNHVDNSIQYSAKTGQMIRTDVSITVFLSEPDEYEGGELIIEDTYGSHEVKLDAGDAIVYPATSLHRVEPVTQGRRIAAFTWIQSMVKDDWQRTMLFNLDMTIIKLRQQLGDTEEVVSLTSHYHNLLRQWGDL
;
A
#
# COMPACT_ATOMS: atom_id res chain seq x y z
N ALA A 1 4.41 -3.11 -4.29
CA ALA A 1 4.67 -3.63 -2.93
C ALA A 1 5.76 -4.72 -2.87
N LEU A 2 5.98 -5.56 -3.91
CA LEU A 2 7.03 -6.61 -3.92
C LEU A 2 7.07 -7.45 -2.62
N PRO A 3 5.97 -8.14 -2.25
CA PRO A 3 5.82 -8.68 -0.90
C PRO A 3 6.81 -9.82 -0.59
N LYS A 4 7.51 -9.71 0.54
CA LYS A 4 8.24 -10.80 1.22
C LYS A 4 7.30 -11.49 2.24
N HIS A 5 6.65 -10.69 3.08
CA HIS A 5 5.63 -11.15 4.03
C HIS A 5 4.43 -10.21 4.02
N THR A 6 3.22 -10.78 4.02
CA THR A 6 1.96 -10.04 4.19
C THR A 6 1.33 -10.48 5.50
N LEU A 7 1.02 -9.53 6.38
CA LEU A 7 0.30 -9.82 7.62
C LEU A 7 -1.16 -10.17 7.33
N LEU A 8 -1.80 -10.88 8.25
CA LEU A 8 -3.23 -11.15 8.13
C LEU A 8 -4.01 -9.83 8.17
N PRO A 9 -4.94 -9.60 7.24
CA PRO A 9 -5.78 -8.41 7.29
C PRO A 9 -6.59 -8.35 8.57
N MET A 10 -6.67 -7.14 9.13
CA MET A 10 -7.59 -6.80 10.21
C MET A 10 -8.75 -6.01 9.62
N PHE A 11 -9.91 -6.11 10.27
CA PHE A 11 -11.12 -5.42 9.84
C PHE A 11 -11.46 -4.35 10.88
N ASN A 12 -11.80 -3.15 10.41
CA ASN A 12 -12.28 -2.07 11.26
C ASN A 12 -13.65 -1.56 10.77
N CYS A 13 -14.36 -0.90 11.69
CA CYS A 13 -15.63 -0.24 11.41
C CYS A 13 -15.63 1.09 12.17
N TYR A 14 -15.78 2.20 11.45
CA TYR A 14 -15.95 3.53 12.03
C TYR A 14 -17.39 4.01 11.79
N GLN A 15 -18.03 4.50 12.86
CA GLN A 15 -19.42 4.99 12.86
C GLN A 15 -19.64 5.85 14.12
N ASN A 16 -20.70 6.65 14.18
CA ASN A 16 -21.06 7.45 15.37
C ASN A 16 -19.89 8.31 15.91
N GLN A 17 -19.25 9.10 15.04
CA GLN A 17 -18.04 9.90 15.32
C GLN A 17 -16.76 9.09 15.53
N GLY A 18 -16.80 7.76 15.32
CA GLY A 18 -15.63 6.91 15.31
C GLY A 18 -14.61 7.41 14.29
N ASN A 19 -13.35 7.47 14.72
CA ASN A 19 -12.20 7.97 13.95
C ASN A 19 -10.93 7.24 14.41
N TYR A 20 -9.82 7.52 13.74
CA TYR A 20 -8.50 7.17 14.24
C TYR A 20 -7.54 8.31 13.99
N GLY A 21 -7.07 8.96 15.06
CA GLY A 21 -6.28 10.19 14.99
C GLY A 21 -4.90 10.02 14.34
N ASN A 22 -4.19 11.13 14.21
CA ASN A 22 -2.86 11.18 13.59
C ASN A 22 -1.88 10.19 14.24
N HIS A 23 -1.35 9.28 13.44
CA HIS A 23 -0.36 8.29 13.84
C HIS A 23 0.51 7.86 12.66
N VAL A 24 1.62 7.20 12.99
CA VAL A 24 2.44 6.44 12.04
C VAL A 24 2.35 4.98 12.48
N ASP A 25 2.38 4.05 11.54
CA ASP A 25 2.34 2.64 11.87
C ASP A 25 3.59 2.20 12.64
N ASN A 26 3.41 1.23 13.54
CA ASN A 26 4.55 0.63 14.23
C ASN A 26 5.49 -0.03 13.22
N SER A 27 6.76 0.36 13.24
CA SER A 27 7.79 -0.12 12.31
C SER A 27 7.97 -1.64 12.30
N ILE A 28 7.57 -2.32 13.39
CA ILE A 28 7.59 -3.77 13.55
C ILE A 28 6.22 -4.22 14.06
N GLN A 29 5.67 -5.24 13.41
CA GLN A 29 4.45 -5.96 13.81
C GLN A 29 4.78 -7.44 13.99
N TYR A 30 3.97 -8.16 14.75
CA TYR A 30 4.13 -9.61 14.92
C TYR A 30 3.15 -10.37 14.05
N SER A 31 3.66 -11.34 13.28
CA SER A 31 2.82 -12.26 12.52
C SER A 31 2.06 -13.17 13.48
N ALA A 32 0.74 -13.04 13.55
CA ALA A 32 -0.10 -13.94 14.36
C ALA A 32 0.02 -15.42 13.93
N LYS A 33 0.40 -15.67 12.66
CA LYS A 33 0.56 -17.02 12.12
C LYS A 33 1.89 -17.67 12.51
N THR A 34 2.98 -16.89 12.59
CA THR A 34 4.35 -17.43 12.74
C THR A 34 5.07 -16.93 13.99
N GLY A 35 4.55 -15.93 14.69
CA GLY A 35 5.20 -15.25 15.82
C GLY A 35 6.40 -14.39 15.43
N GLN A 36 6.73 -14.29 14.14
CA GLN A 36 7.90 -13.55 13.67
C GLN A 36 7.65 -12.04 13.68
N MET A 37 8.71 -11.27 13.94
CA MET A 37 8.73 -9.83 13.76
C MET A 37 8.80 -9.51 12.26
N ILE A 38 7.83 -8.73 11.78
CA ILE A 38 7.68 -8.31 10.40
C ILE A 38 7.83 -6.80 10.35
N ARG A 39 8.75 -6.31 9.51
CA ARG A 39 8.91 -4.88 9.24
C ARG A 39 7.76 -4.38 8.39
N THR A 40 7.10 -3.31 8.80
CA THR A 40 6.01 -2.71 8.02
C THR A 40 6.58 -1.69 7.04
N ASP A 41 6.75 -2.08 5.79
CA ASP A 41 7.23 -1.16 4.74
C ASP A 41 6.07 -0.43 4.06
N VAL A 42 4.94 -1.12 3.92
CA VAL A 42 3.79 -0.68 3.15
C VAL A 42 2.52 -1.02 3.90
N SER A 43 1.61 -0.07 3.96
CA SER A 43 0.25 -0.22 4.49
C SER A 43 -0.73 -0.34 3.33
N ILE A 44 -1.76 -1.15 3.53
CA ILE A 44 -2.85 -1.34 2.58
C ILE A 44 -4.16 -1.16 3.31
N THR A 45 -5.07 -0.37 2.72
CA THR A 45 -6.48 -0.33 3.12
C THR A 45 -7.34 -0.71 1.92
N VAL A 46 -8.19 -1.71 2.10
CA VAL A 46 -9.24 -2.12 1.16
C VAL A 46 -10.57 -1.59 1.71
N PHE A 47 -11.27 -0.80 0.90
CA PHE A 47 -12.56 -0.24 1.26
C PHE A 47 -13.65 -1.28 1.06
N LEU A 48 -14.54 -1.44 2.05
CA LEU A 48 -15.62 -2.44 2.05
C LEU A 48 -17.01 -1.81 2.20
N SER A 49 -17.08 -0.49 2.12
CA SER A 49 -18.29 0.33 2.11
C SER A 49 -18.16 1.32 0.98
N GLU A 50 -19.26 1.57 0.26
CA GLU A 50 -19.26 2.57 -0.80
C GLU A 50 -19.10 3.98 -0.20
N PRO A 51 -18.43 4.92 -0.89
CA PRO A 51 -18.15 6.25 -0.36
C PRO A 51 -19.42 7.07 -0.07
N ASP A 52 -20.56 6.74 -0.69
CA ASP A 52 -21.86 7.36 -0.46
C ASP A 52 -22.68 6.70 0.67
N GLU A 53 -22.22 5.58 1.24
CA GLU A 53 -22.85 4.93 2.40
C GLU A 53 -22.50 5.60 3.74
N TYR A 54 -21.55 6.54 3.77
CA TYR A 54 -21.10 7.21 4.98
C TYR A 54 -20.59 8.64 4.74
N GLU A 55 -20.81 9.51 5.73
CA GLU A 55 -20.35 10.91 5.72
C GLU A 55 -19.10 11.06 6.59
N GLY A 56 -18.07 11.74 6.09
CA GLY A 56 -16.73 11.75 6.68
C GLY A 56 -15.97 10.43 6.43
N GLY A 57 -15.07 10.04 7.33
CA GLY A 57 -14.36 8.77 7.24
C GLY A 57 -13.22 8.73 6.23
N GLU A 58 -12.82 9.88 5.70
CA GLU A 58 -11.72 9.99 4.75
C GLU A 58 -10.42 9.54 5.41
N LEU A 59 -9.64 8.74 4.69
CA LEU A 59 -8.28 8.41 5.07
C LEU A 59 -7.39 9.56 4.61
N ILE A 60 -6.83 10.28 5.57
CA ILE A 60 -5.89 11.37 5.33
C ILE A 60 -4.47 10.84 5.46
N ILE A 61 -3.67 11.00 4.41
CA ILE A 61 -2.26 10.58 4.39
C ILE A 61 -1.40 11.81 4.12
N GLU A 62 -0.46 12.10 5.01
CA GLU A 62 0.47 13.21 4.89
C GLU A 62 1.82 12.73 4.36
N ASP A 63 2.36 13.49 3.40
CA ASP A 63 3.71 13.32 2.86
C ASP A 63 4.50 14.64 2.92
N THR A 64 5.68 14.67 2.31
CA THR A 64 6.54 15.87 2.32
C THR A 64 5.94 17.06 1.57
N TYR A 65 4.98 16.84 0.68
CA TYR A 65 4.42 17.83 -0.22
C TYR A 65 2.97 18.23 0.14
N GLY A 66 2.32 17.51 1.04
CA GLY A 66 1.01 17.89 1.56
C GLY A 66 0.23 16.75 2.17
N SER A 67 -1.09 16.92 2.16
CA SER A 67 -2.05 15.97 2.69
C SER A 67 -2.96 15.50 1.56
N HIS A 68 -3.16 14.18 1.50
CA HIS A 68 -4.00 13.51 0.50
C HIS A 68 -5.20 12.90 1.19
N GLU A 69 -6.38 13.23 0.68
CA GLU A 69 -7.65 12.72 1.14
C GLU A 69 -8.08 11.53 0.27
N VAL A 70 -8.44 10.41 0.91
CA VAL A 70 -8.73 9.16 0.20
C VAL A 70 -10.03 8.56 0.70
N LYS A 71 -10.95 8.39 -0.25
CA LYS A 71 -12.23 7.70 -0.09
C LYS A 71 -12.52 6.99 -1.42
N LEU A 72 -12.36 5.67 -1.46
CA LEU A 72 -12.48 4.88 -2.69
C LEU A 72 -13.75 4.03 -2.68
N ASP A 73 -14.14 3.55 -3.85
CA ASP A 73 -15.26 2.64 -4.07
C ASP A 73 -15.04 1.31 -3.32
N ALA A 74 -16.13 0.62 -2.97
CA ALA A 74 -16.03 -0.67 -2.31
C ALA A 74 -15.32 -1.69 -3.20
N GLY A 75 -14.31 -2.35 -2.64
CA GLY A 75 -13.44 -3.30 -3.34
C GLY A 75 -12.11 -2.71 -3.80
N ASP A 76 -12.00 -1.38 -3.89
CA ASP A 76 -10.74 -0.72 -4.22
C ASP A 76 -9.80 -0.67 -3.01
N ALA A 77 -8.50 -0.56 -3.32
CA ALA A 77 -7.45 -0.55 -2.32
C ALA A 77 -6.48 0.61 -2.55
N ILE A 78 -6.09 1.25 -1.45
CA ILE A 78 -4.94 2.15 -1.44
C ILE A 78 -3.73 1.47 -0.81
N VAL A 79 -2.57 1.74 -1.39
CA VAL A 79 -1.26 1.27 -0.95
C VAL A 79 -0.38 2.48 -0.69
N TYR A 80 0.17 2.61 0.52
CA TYR A 80 0.97 3.77 0.91
C TYR A 80 2.11 3.38 1.86
N PRO A 81 3.17 4.20 2.00
CA PRO A 81 4.26 3.92 2.93
C PRO A 81 3.73 3.85 4.37
N ALA A 82 4.11 2.81 5.11
CA ALA A 82 3.74 2.69 6.53
C ALA A 82 4.37 3.81 7.41
N THR A 83 5.35 4.54 6.85
CA THR A 83 6.00 5.69 7.47
C THR A 83 5.19 6.99 7.36
N SER A 84 4.13 7.02 6.56
CA SER A 84 3.31 8.22 6.38
C SER A 84 2.49 8.50 7.65
N LEU A 85 2.47 9.77 8.07
CA LEU A 85 1.54 10.23 9.09
C LEU A 85 0.13 10.16 8.49
N HIS A 86 -0.79 9.51 9.18
CA HIS A 86 -2.14 9.36 8.66
C HIS A 86 -3.19 9.28 9.75
N ARG A 87 -4.44 9.52 9.36
CA ARG A 87 -5.63 9.43 10.22
C ARG A 87 -6.85 9.06 9.40
N VAL A 88 -7.89 8.58 10.08
CA VAL A 88 -9.24 8.45 9.53
C VAL A 88 -10.10 9.53 10.16
N GLU A 89 -10.67 10.43 9.35
CA GLU A 89 -11.58 11.47 9.81
C GLU A 89 -12.85 10.87 10.45
N PRO A 90 -13.56 11.59 11.33
CA PRO A 90 -14.78 11.08 11.96
C PRO A 90 -15.86 10.68 10.96
N VAL A 91 -16.39 9.48 11.11
CA VAL A 91 -17.61 9.06 10.40
C VAL A 91 -18.83 9.63 11.13
N THR A 92 -19.45 10.64 10.54
CA THR A 92 -20.55 11.39 11.17
C THR A 92 -21.92 10.76 10.90
N GLN A 93 -22.08 10.09 9.76
CA GLN A 93 -23.27 9.30 9.40
C GLN A 93 -22.85 8.02 8.67
N GLY A 94 -23.70 6.99 8.74
CA GLY A 94 -23.42 5.70 8.10
C GLY A 94 -22.32 4.92 8.82
N ARG A 95 -21.68 4.00 8.07
CA ARG A 95 -20.62 3.12 8.59
C ARG A 95 -19.54 2.92 7.53
N ARG A 96 -18.29 3.21 7.90
CA ARG A 96 -17.12 2.88 7.08
C ARG A 96 -16.55 1.55 7.53
N ILE A 97 -16.65 0.53 6.70
CA ILE A 97 -16.01 -0.77 6.91
C ILE A 97 -14.78 -0.86 6.00
N ALA A 98 -13.66 -1.29 6.55
CA ALA A 98 -12.46 -1.53 5.75
C ALA A 98 -11.67 -2.73 6.28
N ALA A 99 -10.89 -3.33 5.40
CA ALA A 99 -9.81 -4.24 5.76
C ALA A 99 -8.48 -3.52 5.62
N PHE A 100 -7.57 -3.70 6.57
CA PHE A 100 -6.23 -3.12 6.49
C PHE A 100 -5.16 -4.15 6.86
N THR A 101 -3.99 -4.02 6.24
CA THR A 101 -2.85 -4.89 6.50
C THR A 101 -1.53 -4.19 6.20
N TRP A 102 -0.43 -4.82 6.62
CA TRP A 102 0.91 -4.38 6.28
C TRP A 102 1.67 -5.46 5.52
N ILE A 103 2.59 -4.98 4.70
CA ILE A 103 3.52 -5.79 3.93
C ILE A 103 4.95 -5.43 4.31
N GLN A 104 5.76 -6.46 4.58
CA GLN A 104 7.20 -6.37 4.44
C GLN A 104 7.54 -6.60 2.97
N SER A 105 8.14 -5.62 2.34
CA SER A 105 8.61 -5.71 0.97
C SER A 105 9.96 -6.43 0.92
N MET A 106 10.21 -7.15 -0.17
CA MET A 106 11.55 -7.66 -0.52
C MET A 106 12.54 -6.50 -0.64
N VAL A 107 12.09 -5.34 -1.13
CA VAL A 107 12.91 -4.13 -1.25
C VAL A 107 12.50 -3.14 -0.16
N LYS A 108 13.38 -2.91 0.81
CA LYS A 108 13.12 -2.07 2.00
C LYS A 108 12.89 -0.60 1.65
N ASP A 109 13.75 -0.06 0.80
CA ASP A 109 13.76 1.36 0.47
C ASP A 109 12.59 1.74 -0.47
N ASP A 110 11.84 2.77 -0.10
CA ASP A 110 10.66 3.21 -0.84
C ASP A 110 11.03 3.77 -2.23
N TRP A 111 12.14 4.51 -2.32
CA TRP A 111 12.60 5.08 -3.58
C TRP A 111 13.03 3.98 -4.57
N GLN A 112 13.78 2.97 -4.09
CA GLN A 112 14.13 1.79 -4.88
C GLN A 112 12.91 1.02 -5.37
N ARG A 113 11.90 0.81 -4.52
CA ARG A 113 10.63 0.19 -4.95
C ARG A 113 9.92 1.01 -6.01
N THR A 114 9.87 2.33 -5.84
CA THR A 114 9.23 3.24 -6.80
C THR A 114 9.94 3.21 -8.14
N MET A 115 11.28 3.21 -8.15
CA MET A 115 12.07 3.05 -9.38
C MET A 115 11.79 1.72 -10.08
N LEU A 116 11.73 0.61 -9.33
CA LEU A 116 11.39 -0.72 -9.88
C LEU A 116 9.98 -0.73 -10.46
N PHE A 117 8.99 -0.18 -9.76
CA PHE A 117 7.60 -0.10 -10.23
C PHE A 117 7.51 0.68 -11.55
N ASN A 118 8.14 1.87 -11.62
CA ASN A 118 8.13 2.70 -12.82
C ASN A 118 8.79 1.99 -14.02
N LEU A 119 9.90 1.28 -13.78
CA LEU A 119 10.57 0.48 -14.81
C LEU A 119 9.67 -0.65 -15.31
N ASP A 120 9.04 -1.40 -14.41
CA ASP A 120 8.14 -2.50 -14.76
C ASP A 120 6.92 -2.03 -15.55
N MET A 121 6.27 -0.94 -15.12
CA MET A 121 5.15 -0.35 -15.85
C MET A 121 5.56 0.11 -17.26
N THR A 122 6.77 0.66 -17.39
CA THR A 122 7.32 1.06 -18.69
C THR A 122 7.55 -0.15 -19.59
N ILE A 123 8.12 -1.24 -19.05
CA ILE A 123 8.33 -2.50 -19.77
C ILE A 123 7.01 -3.10 -20.23
N ILE A 124 6.00 -3.16 -19.36
CA ILE A 124 4.66 -3.67 -19.70
C ILE A 124 4.06 -2.87 -20.85
N LYS A 125 4.12 -1.53 -20.77
CA LYS A 125 3.62 -0.64 -21.83
C LYS A 125 4.34 -0.88 -23.16
N LEU A 126 5.67 -0.98 -23.15
CA LEU A 126 6.45 -1.26 -24.36
C LEU A 126 6.13 -2.64 -24.94
N ARG A 127 5.99 -3.67 -24.09
CA ARG A 127 5.61 -5.02 -24.52
C ARG A 127 4.23 -5.04 -25.18
N GLN A 128 3.26 -4.29 -24.65
CA GLN A 128 1.93 -4.17 -25.26
C GLN A 128 1.97 -3.50 -26.65
N GLN A 129 2.92 -2.59 -26.88
CA GLN A 129 3.03 -1.84 -28.14
C GLN A 129 3.88 -2.55 -29.20
N LEU A 130 4.97 -3.20 -28.78
CA LEU A 130 6.02 -3.71 -29.67
C LEU A 130 6.16 -5.24 -29.62
N GLY A 131 5.54 -5.91 -28.65
CA GLY A 131 5.81 -7.31 -28.35
C GLY A 131 7.13 -7.53 -27.61
N ASP A 132 7.60 -8.78 -27.56
CA ASP A 132 8.86 -9.16 -26.93
C ASP A 132 10.06 -8.96 -27.87
N THR A 133 10.42 -7.70 -28.12
CA THR A 133 11.66 -7.35 -28.84
C THR A 133 12.91 -7.59 -27.98
N GLU A 134 14.09 -7.59 -28.59
CA GLU A 134 15.36 -7.74 -27.89
C GLU A 134 15.54 -6.69 -26.78
N GLU A 135 15.13 -5.44 -27.03
CA GLU A 135 15.22 -4.35 -26.06
C GLU A 135 14.26 -4.54 -24.88
N VAL A 136 13.04 -5.01 -25.12
CA VAL A 136 12.06 -5.30 -24.06
C VAL A 136 12.56 -6.43 -23.15
N VAL A 137 13.15 -7.48 -23.75
CA VAL A 137 13.78 -8.56 -23.00
C VAL A 137 14.99 -8.05 -22.20
N SER A 138 15.82 -7.18 -22.79
CA SER A 138 16.96 -6.57 -22.13
C SER A 138 16.55 -5.70 -20.93
N LEU A 139 15.51 -4.87 -21.07
CA LEU A 139 14.94 -4.08 -19.96
C LEU A 139 14.34 -4.98 -18.87
N THR A 140 13.65 -6.05 -19.25
CA THR A 140 13.14 -7.06 -18.29
C THR A 140 14.29 -7.71 -17.52
N SER A 141 15.38 -8.06 -18.19
CA SER A 141 16.60 -8.56 -17.55
C SER A 141 17.20 -7.53 -16.59
N HIS A 142 17.23 -6.25 -16.97
CA HIS A 142 17.70 -5.16 -16.12
C HIS A 142 16.85 -5.00 -14.84
N TYR A 143 15.52 -5.02 -14.96
CA TYR A 143 14.60 -5.03 -13.82
C TYR A 143 14.93 -6.18 -12.84
N HIS A 144 15.11 -7.40 -13.36
CA HIS A 144 15.45 -8.55 -12.51
C HIS A 144 16.85 -8.46 -11.89
N ASN A 145 17.82 -7.83 -12.56
CA ASN A 145 19.15 -7.56 -11.99
C ASN A 145 19.05 -6.59 -10.80
N LEU A 146 18.28 -5.51 -10.94
CA LEU A 146 18.03 -4.55 -9.86
C LEU A 146 17.29 -5.19 -8.69
N LEU A 147 16.26 -5.99 -8.96
CA LEU A 147 15.55 -6.73 -7.91
C LEU A 147 16.47 -7.72 -7.18
N ARG A 148 17.39 -8.39 -7.89
CA ARG A 148 18.42 -9.24 -7.25
C ARG A 148 19.41 -8.45 -6.39
N GLN A 149 19.70 -7.20 -6.77
CA GLN A 149 20.63 -6.35 -6.04
C GLN A 149 20.00 -5.73 -4.78
N TRP A 150 18.72 -5.35 -4.85
CA TRP A 150 18.02 -4.63 -3.77
C TRP A 150 17.10 -5.51 -2.92
N GLY A 151 16.79 -6.72 -3.40
CA GLY A 151 15.90 -7.66 -2.73
C GLY A 151 16.55 -8.37 -1.53
N ASP A 152 15.81 -8.43 -0.44
CA ASP A 152 16.07 -9.19 0.78
C ASP A 152 14.98 -10.26 0.93
N LEU A 153 15.32 -11.53 0.68
CA LEU A 153 14.38 -12.68 0.58
C LEU A 153 14.17 -13.45 1.89
#